data_AF-A0A3D0GW57-F1
#
_entry.id   AF-A0A3D0GW57-F1
#
_cell.length_a   1.000
_cell.length_b   1.000
_cell.length_c   1.000
_cell.angle_alpha   90.00
_cell.angle_beta   90.00
_cell.angle_gamma   90.00
#
_symmetry.space_group_name_H-M   'P 1'
#
loop_
_entity.id
_entity.type
_entity.pdbx_description
1 polymer ?
#
loop_
_entity_poly.entity_id
_entity_poly.type
_entity_poly.pdbx_seq_one_letter_code
_entity_poly.pdbx_strand_id
1 'polypeptide(L)'
;VLTTEQVDRAVAAGCKFIVSPGLNPKIVKYCIEKGVPITPGTSCPSDIEQALELGLEAVKFFPAEQSGGIDKIKAMAAPYTNVMFMPTGGINASNLKSYLDFPKILACGGSWMVKKDLIAAGEFDKIRALTEEAVNTMLGFELKHIGINSENEAAAIEIADAFQKMFGFTKKVGSSSVFAGSYIEAMKKPYLGKNGHIAIGTNYMNRAIYHLQLRGFEFDESTAKKDDKGNIKAIYFKGEIGGFACHLVQK
;
A
#
# COMPACT_ATOMS: atom_id res chain seq x y z
N VAL A 1 -10.26 22.48 8.40
CA VAL A 1 -10.13 23.94 8.62
C VAL A 1 -11.09 24.69 7.72
N LEU A 2 -11.76 25.71 8.26
CA LEU A 2 -12.80 26.50 7.58
C LEU A 2 -12.52 28.01 7.58
N THR A 3 -11.67 28.50 8.49
CA THR A 3 -11.36 29.94 8.64
C THR A 3 -9.85 30.16 8.73
N THR A 4 -9.41 31.39 8.48
CA THR A 4 -8.01 31.82 8.58
C THR A 4 -7.49 31.71 10.02
N GLU A 5 -8.34 32.01 11.00
CA GLU A 5 -7.99 31.90 12.43
C GLU A 5 -7.76 30.44 12.83
N GLN A 6 -8.49 29.50 12.22
CA GLN A 6 -8.25 28.07 12.41
C GLN A 6 -6.94 27.61 11.75
N VAL A 7 -6.54 28.21 10.61
CA VAL A 7 -5.22 27.98 10.00
C VAL A 7 -4.14 28.43 10.99
N ASP A 8 -4.23 29.66 11.50
CA ASP A 8 -3.26 30.23 12.45
C ASP A 8 -3.09 29.37 13.69
N ARG A 9 -4.21 28.95 14.29
CA ARG A 9 -4.20 28.05 15.44
C ARG A 9 -3.54 26.70 15.14
N ALA A 10 -3.82 26.11 13.98
CA ALA A 10 -3.24 24.83 13.59
C ALA A 10 -1.73 24.95 13.34
N VAL A 11 -1.30 26.01 12.66
CA VAL A 11 0.12 26.30 12.40
C VAL A 11 0.87 26.56 13.70
N ALA A 12 0.31 27.38 14.60
CA ALA A 12 0.89 27.63 15.92
C ALA A 12 1.01 26.35 16.78
N ALA A 13 0.09 25.39 16.61
CA ALA A 13 0.16 24.08 17.24
C ALA A 13 1.17 23.11 16.58
N GLY A 14 1.86 23.53 15.50
CA GLY A 14 2.90 22.75 14.84
C GLY A 14 2.40 21.77 13.77
N CYS A 15 1.20 21.98 13.21
CA CYS A 15 0.70 21.13 12.12
C CYS A 15 1.65 21.16 10.91
N LYS A 16 1.74 20.04 10.19
CA LYS A 16 2.57 19.92 8.97
C LYS A 16 1.80 20.17 7.68
N PHE A 17 0.47 20.08 7.73
CA PHE A 17 -0.41 20.29 6.59
C PHE A 17 -1.84 20.59 7.08
N ILE A 18 -2.66 21.14 6.20
CA ILE A 18 -4.05 21.50 6.44
C ILE A 18 -4.98 20.67 5.54
N VAL A 19 -6.12 20.25 6.09
CA VAL A 19 -7.21 19.64 5.33
C VAL A 19 -8.50 20.43 5.58
N SER A 20 -9.27 20.69 4.53
CA SER A 20 -10.61 21.29 4.62
C SER A 20 -11.66 20.36 4.01
N PRO A 21 -12.92 20.39 4.45
CA PRO A 21 -13.98 19.54 3.89
C PRO A 21 -14.42 19.98 2.49
N GLY A 22 -14.20 21.24 2.12
CA GLY A 22 -14.44 21.79 0.79
C GLY A 22 -13.33 22.74 0.37
N LEU A 23 -13.36 23.22 -0.87
CA LEU A 23 -12.41 24.17 -1.40
C LEU A 23 -12.95 25.60 -1.22
N ASN A 24 -12.28 26.38 -0.39
CA ASN A 24 -12.50 27.81 -0.28
C ASN A 24 -11.22 28.52 -0.75
N PRO A 25 -11.24 29.24 -1.89
CA PRO A 25 -10.05 29.90 -2.44
C PRO A 25 -9.36 30.83 -1.46
N LYS A 26 -10.11 31.52 -0.58
CA LYS A 26 -9.53 32.39 0.46
C LYS A 26 -8.65 31.59 1.41
N ILE A 27 -9.11 30.42 1.84
CA ILE A 27 -8.38 29.57 2.79
C ILE A 27 -7.17 28.92 2.12
N VAL A 28 -7.33 28.47 0.87
CA VAL A 28 -6.24 27.86 0.10
C VAL A 28 -5.11 28.85 -0.12
N LYS A 29 -5.41 30.06 -0.63
CA LYS A 29 -4.42 31.11 -0.84
C LYS A 29 -3.70 31.48 0.46
N TYR A 30 -4.45 31.62 1.55
CA TYR A 30 -3.88 31.93 2.87
C TYR A 30 -2.90 30.85 3.38
N CYS A 31 -3.20 29.57 3.12
CA CYS A 31 -2.28 28.48 3.46
C CYS A 31 -1.01 28.52 2.60
N ILE A 32 -1.15 28.76 1.30
CA ILE A 32 -0.02 28.89 0.35
C ILE A 32 0.89 30.06 0.74
N GLU A 33 0.32 31.23 1.04
CA GLU A 33 1.07 32.43 1.49
C GLU A 33 1.86 32.19 2.78
N LYS A 34 1.33 31.34 3.68
CA LYS A 34 2.03 30.92 4.91
C LYS A 34 3.03 29.78 4.70
N GLY A 35 3.14 29.25 3.49
CA GLY A 35 4.00 28.10 3.19
C GLY A 35 3.54 26.80 3.87
N VAL A 36 2.25 26.67 4.22
CA VAL A 36 1.70 25.43 4.79
C VAL A 36 0.93 24.64 3.72
N PRO A 37 1.31 23.37 3.43
CA PRO A 37 0.58 22.55 2.47
C PRO A 37 -0.89 22.40 2.83
N ILE A 38 -1.77 22.46 1.83
CA ILE A 38 -3.21 22.26 2.00
C ILE A 38 -3.76 21.25 0.98
N THR A 39 -4.65 20.37 1.45
CA THR A 39 -5.38 19.41 0.62
C THR A 39 -6.89 19.65 0.80
N PRO A 40 -7.50 20.54 0.01
CA PRO A 40 -8.90 20.92 0.17
C PRO A 40 -9.85 19.85 -0.39
N GLY A 41 -11.07 19.83 0.14
CA GLY A 41 -12.12 18.92 -0.33
C GLY A 41 -12.73 19.32 -1.67
N THR A 42 -12.91 18.36 -2.55
CA THR A 42 -13.56 18.47 -3.86
C THR A 42 -14.58 17.35 -4.02
N SER A 43 -15.59 17.59 -4.85
CA SER A 43 -16.65 16.63 -5.14
C SER A 43 -17.05 16.59 -6.63
N CYS A 44 -16.65 17.58 -7.43
CA CYS A 44 -17.00 17.70 -8.85
C CYS A 44 -15.84 18.26 -9.71
N PRO A 45 -15.97 18.23 -11.05
CA PRO A 45 -14.97 18.79 -11.97
C PRO A 45 -14.63 20.27 -11.72
N SER A 46 -15.62 21.13 -11.47
CA SER A 46 -15.39 22.56 -11.20
C SER A 46 -14.54 22.80 -9.94
N ASP A 47 -14.70 21.97 -8.91
CA ASP A 47 -13.84 22.03 -7.72
C ASP A 47 -12.38 21.68 -8.06
N ILE A 48 -12.17 20.69 -8.95
CA ILE A 48 -10.84 20.26 -9.39
C ILE A 48 -10.17 21.35 -10.24
N GLU A 49 -10.90 21.97 -11.17
CA GLU A 49 -10.38 23.08 -11.97
C GLU A 49 -9.97 24.26 -11.09
N GLN A 50 -10.77 24.58 -10.07
CA GLN A 50 -10.40 25.62 -9.12
C GLN A 50 -9.17 25.23 -8.28
N ALA A 51 -8.99 23.95 -7.95
CA ALA A 51 -7.79 23.48 -7.26
C ALA A 51 -6.54 23.63 -8.14
N LEU A 52 -6.65 23.25 -9.42
CA LEU A 52 -5.58 23.37 -10.41
C LEU A 52 -5.18 24.85 -10.66
N GLU A 53 -6.17 25.74 -10.78
CA GLU A 53 -5.92 27.19 -10.90
C GLU A 53 -5.16 27.77 -9.69
N LEU A 54 -5.37 27.17 -8.52
CA LEU A 54 -4.66 27.53 -7.28
C LEU A 54 -3.30 26.80 -7.14
N GLY A 55 -2.87 26.06 -8.16
CA GLY A 55 -1.59 25.34 -8.20
C GLY A 55 -1.58 24.05 -7.40
N LEU A 56 -2.73 23.46 -7.10
CA LEU A 56 -2.83 22.20 -6.34
C LEU A 56 -2.92 20.98 -7.27
N GLU A 57 -2.06 20.00 -7.02
CA GLU A 57 -2.06 18.71 -7.75
C GLU A 57 -2.64 17.56 -6.92
N ALA A 58 -2.97 17.82 -5.65
CA ALA A 58 -3.56 16.84 -4.74
C ALA A 58 -4.78 17.43 -4.02
N VAL A 59 -5.90 16.70 -4.08
CA VAL A 59 -7.18 17.13 -3.48
C VAL A 59 -7.78 16.04 -2.61
N LYS A 60 -8.53 16.43 -1.60
CA LYS A 60 -9.37 15.50 -0.83
C LYS A 60 -10.65 15.29 -1.62
N PHE A 61 -11.12 14.06 -1.78
CA PHE A 61 -12.44 13.80 -2.36
C PHE A 61 -13.45 13.52 -1.24
N PHE A 62 -14.46 14.36 -1.07
CA PHE A 62 -15.35 14.30 0.09
C PHE A 62 -16.76 14.86 -0.18
N PRO A 63 -17.82 14.21 0.35
CA PRO A 63 -17.83 12.89 1.00
C PRO A 63 -17.76 11.74 -0.04
N ALA A 64 -16.78 10.85 0.05
CA ALA A 64 -16.41 9.95 -1.05
C ALA A 64 -17.56 9.04 -1.53
N GLU A 65 -18.09 8.18 -0.65
CA GLU A 65 -19.14 7.23 -1.04
C GLU A 65 -20.41 7.97 -1.51
N GLN A 66 -20.87 8.97 -0.76
CA GLN A 66 -22.07 9.74 -1.09
C GLN A 66 -21.92 10.58 -2.37
N SER A 67 -20.69 10.88 -2.78
CA SER A 67 -20.43 11.65 -4.00
C SER A 67 -20.30 10.78 -5.25
N GLY A 68 -20.46 9.46 -5.16
CA GLY A 68 -20.32 8.52 -6.30
C GLY A 68 -19.07 7.64 -6.24
N GLY A 69 -18.32 7.69 -5.14
CA GLY A 69 -17.24 6.75 -4.82
C GLY A 69 -16.08 6.70 -5.81
N ILE A 70 -15.42 5.54 -5.86
CA ILE A 70 -14.23 5.32 -6.69
C ILE A 70 -14.52 5.47 -8.20
N ASP A 71 -15.73 5.15 -8.65
CA ASP A 71 -16.08 5.23 -10.07
C ASP A 71 -16.16 6.69 -10.54
N LYS A 72 -16.70 7.59 -9.72
CA LYS A 72 -16.65 9.02 -10.03
C LYS A 72 -15.22 9.54 -10.03
N ILE A 73 -14.37 9.11 -9.09
CA ILE A 73 -12.96 9.50 -9.08
C ILE A 73 -12.26 9.04 -10.37
N LYS A 74 -12.47 7.80 -10.82
CA LYS A 74 -11.92 7.29 -12.08
C LYS A 74 -12.38 8.12 -13.29
N ALA A 75 -13.68 8.45 -13.34
CA ALA A 75 -14.23 9.28 -14.41
C ALA A 75 -13.61 10.68 -14.43
N MET A 76 -13.44 11.32 -13.27
CA MET A 76 -12.80 12.64 -13.18
C MET A 76 -11.30 12.60 -13.43
N ALA A 77 -10.61 11.54 -13.02
CA ALA A 77 -9.17 11.41 -13.21
C ALA A 77 -8.75 11.22 -14.68
N ALA A 78 -9.70 10.88 -15.57
CA ALA A 78 -9.43 10.72 -16.99
C ALA A 78 -9.00 12.04 -17.68
N PRO A 79 -9.75 13.16 -17.57
CA PRO A 79 -9.28 14.45 -18.07
C PRO A 79 -8.24 15.13 -17.17
N TYR A 80 -8.27 14.90 -15.85
CA TYR A 80 -7.37 15.54 -14.89
C TYR A 80 -6.18 14.64 -14.55
N THR A 81 -5.37 14.34 -15.56
CA THR A 81 -4.32 13.30 -15.49
C THR A 81 -3.23 13.56 -14.46
N ASN A 82 -2.99 14.81 -14.04
CA ASN A 82 -1.98 15.12 -13.02
C ASN A 82 -2.54 15.20 -11.60
N VAL A 83 -3.87 15.09 -11.44
CA VAL A 83 -4.51 15.23 -10.13
C VAL A 83 -4.50 13.91 -9.36
N MET A 84 -4.12 14.02 -8.10
CA MET A 84 -4.13 12.93 -7.13
C MET A 84 -5.22 13.16 -6.08
N PHE A 85 -5.81 12.08 -5.57
CA PHE A 85 -6.98 12.12 -4.70
C PHE A 85 -6.70 11.50 -3.33
N MET A 86 -7.30 12.09 -2.30
CA MET A 86 -7.39 11.56 -0.94
C MET A 86 -8.88 11.41 -0.55
N PRO A 87 -9.54 10.30 -0.91
CA PRO A 87 -10.94 10.06 -0.60
C PRO A 87 -11.17 9.94 0.91
N THR A 88 -12.27 10.53 1.38
CA THR A 88 -12.73 10.44 2.78
C THR A 88 -14.25 10.48 2.83
N GLY A 89 -14.84 9.72 3.74
CA GLY A 89 -16.30 9.65 3.93
C GLY A 89 -16.86 8.35 3.36
N GLY A 90 -17.31 7.45 4.24
CA GLY A 90 -17.79 6.12 3.90
C GLY A 90 -16.69 5.08 3.62
N ILE A 91 -15.41 5.47 3.65
CA ILE A 91 -14.30 4.52 3.60
C ILE A 91 -14.23 3.70 4.89
N ASN A 92 -14.05 2.40 4.75
CA ASN A 92 -13.94 1.41 5.82
C ASN A 92 -13.08 0.21 5.37
N ALA A 93 -12.88 -0.78 6.24
CA ALA A 93 -12.02 -1.92 5.95
C ALA A 93 -12.43 -2.72 4.69
N SER A 94 -13.73 -2.79 4.36
CA SER A 94 -14.21 -3.60 3.23
C SER A 94 -14.00 -2.95 1.86
N ASN A 95 -13.99 -1.61 1.80
CA ASN A 95 -13.79 -0.87 0.55
C ASN A 95 -12.43 -0.19 0.43
N LEU A 96 -11.61 -0.15 1.49
CA LEU A 96 -10.29 0.50 1.48
C LEU A 96 -9.43 0.08 0.28
N LYS A 97 -9.37 -1.23 0.00
CA LYS A 97 -8.55 -1.76 -1.09
C LYS A 97 -9.04 -1.31 -2.47
N SER A 98 -10.35 -1.23 -2.71
CA SER A 98 -10.88 -0.85 -4.03
C SER A 98 -10.50 0.58 -4.41
N TYR A 99 -10.38 1.46 -3.42
CA TYR A 99 -9.83 2.80 -3.61
C TYR A 99 -8.31 2.76 -3.84
N LEU A 100 -7.57 2.12 -2.93
CA LEU A 100 -6.11 2.13 -2.96
C LEU A 100 -5.49 1.40 -4.15
N ASP A 101 -6.24 0.51 -4.81
CA ASP A 101 -5.86 -0.15 -6.07
C ASP A 101 -5.81 0.82 -7.25
N PHE A 102 -6.50 1.97 -7.17
CA PHE A 102 -6.45 2.97 -8.23
C PHE A 102 -5.22 3.88 -8.06
N PRO A 103 -4.29 3.96 -9.04
CA PRO A 103 -3.02 4.66 -8.87
C PRO A 103 -3.12 6.16 -8.60
N LYS A 104 -4.28 6.79 -8.83
CA LYS A 104 -4.52 8.20 -8.52
C LYS A 104 -4.91 8.45 -7.06
N ILE A 105 -5.01 7.41 -6.24
CA ILE A 105 -5.30 7.53 -4.81
C ILE A 105 -4.01 7.53 -4.00
N LEU A 106 -3.71 8.66 -3.33
CA LEU A 106 -2.54 8.79 -2.45
C LEU A 106 -2.72 7.99 -1.16
N ALA A 107 -3.84 8.25 -0.49
CA ALA A 107 -4.23 7.68 0.80
C ALA A 107 -5.75 7.77 0.96
N CYS A 108 -6.31 7.00 1.87
CA CYS A 108 -7.71 7.11 2.26
C CYS A 108 -7.84 7.63 3.69
N GLY A 109 -8.82 8.50 3.93
CA GLY A 109 -9.20 8.95 5.27
C GLY A 109 -10.40 8.20 5.81
N GLY A 110 -10.36 7.81 7.08
CA GLY A 110 -11.50 7.20 7.77
C GLY A 110 -11.39 7.25 9.28
N SER A 111 -12.52 7.00 9.94
CA SER A 111 -12.67 7.11 11.40
C SER A 111 -13.03 5.79 12.08
N TRP A 112 -13.15 4.69 11.35
CA TRP A 112 -13.67 3.43 11.90
C TRP A 112 -12.74 2.80 12.95
N MET A 113 -11.43 3.10 12.91
CA MET A 113 -10.44 2.62 13.88
C MET A 113 -10.35 3.50 15.14
N VAL A 114 -10.76 4.77 15.06
CA VAL A 114 -10.59 5.80 16.10
C VAL A 114 -11.94 6.41 16.47
N LYS A 115 -12.90 5.55 16.79
CA LYS A 115 -14.27 5.97 17.12
C LYS A 115 -14.32 6.77 18.43
N LYS A 116 -15.23 7.74 18.49
CA LYS A 116 -15.34 8.68 19.64
C LYS A 116 -15.65 7.96 20.96
N ASP A 117 -16.49 6.93 20.91
CA ASP A 117 -16.85 6.09 22.06
C ASP A 117 -15.63 5.32 22.60
N LEU A 118 -14.79 4.76 21.74
CA LEU A 118 -13.56 4.09 22.15
C LEU A 118 -12.58 5.06 22.82
N ILE A 119 -12.43 6.27 22.26
CA ILE A 119 -11.57 7.31 22.85
C ILE A 119 -12.12 7.72 24.22
N ALA A 120 -13.42 8.00 24.32
CA ALA A 120 -14.06 8.41 25.57
C ALA A 120 -13.97 7.33 26.66
N ALA A 121 -14.00 6.05 26.28
CA ALA A 121 -13.86 4.91 27.18
C ALA A 121 -12.40 4.55 27.52
N GLY A 122 -11.40 5.22 26.92
CA GLY A 122 -9.98 4.89 27.14
C GLY A 122 -9.56 3.53 26.54
N GLU A 123 -10.31 3.03 25.56
CA GLU A 123 -10.15 1.70 24.95
C GLU A 123 -9.02 1.70 23.89
N PHE A 124 -7.83 2.13 24.29
CA PHE A 124 -6.71 2.34 23.37
C PHE A 124 -6.17 1.03 22.77
N ASP A 125 -6.28 -0.10 23.47
CA ASP A 125 -5.91 -1.41 22.91
C ASP A 125 -6.85 -1.82 21.76
N LYS A 126 -8.15 -1.49 21.86
CA LYS A 126 -9.10 -1.71 20.76
C LYS A 126 -8.78 -0.81 19.57
N ILE A 127 -8.44 0.46 19.82
CA ILE A 127 -8.01 1.40 18.76
C ILE A 127 -6.74 0.88 18.06
N ARG A 128 -5.76 0.39 18.84
CA ARG A 128 -4.55 -0.23 18.31
C ARG A 128 -4.89 -1.42 17.41
N ALA A 129 -5.70 -2.37 17.90
CA ALA A 129 -6.07 -3.55 17.14
C ALA A 129 -6.78 -3.20 15.81
N LEU A 130 -7.73 -2.26 15.83
CA LEU A 130 -8.43 -1.80 14.62
C LEU A 130 -7.49 -1.08 13.63
N THR A 131 -6.48 -0.38 14.15
CA THR A 131 -5.48 0.30 13.33
C THR A 131 -4.52 -0.70 12.69
N GLU A 132 -4.09 -1.71 13.45
CA GLU A 132 -3.30 -2.83 12.94
C GLU A 132 -4.07 -3.61 11.88
N GLU A 133 -5.36 -3.88 12.09
CA GLU A 133 -6.23 -4.51 11.11
C GLU A 133 -6.31 -3.70 9.81
N ALA A 134 -6.53 -2.39 9.89
CA ALA A 134 -6.58 -1.55 8.70
C ALA A 134 -5.28 -1.58 7.89
N VAL A 135 -4.13 -1.54 8.58
CA VAL A 135 -2.80 -1.63 7.95
C VAL A 135 -2.57 -3.02 7.36
N ASN A 136 -2.93 -4.08 8.08
CA ASN A 136 -2.77 -5.46 7.61
C ASN A 136 -3.64 -5.75 6.41
N THR A 137 -4.88 -5.26 6.37
CA THR A 137 -5.76 -5.36 5.20
C THR A 137 -5.19 -4.61 4.00
N MET A 138 -4.64 -3.40 4.22
CA MET A 138 -3.97 -2.64 3.16
C MET A 138 -2.76 -3.39 2.59
N LEU A 139 -1.85 -3.86 3.45
CA LEU A 139 -0.62 -4.55 3.03
C LEU A 139 -0.93 -5.93 2.44
N GLY A 140 -1.89 -6.65 3.02
CA GLY A 140 -2.33 -7.95 2.58
C GLY A 140 -1.20 -8.97 2.54
N PHE A 141 -0.32 -9.03 3.55
CA PHE A 141 0.76 -10.02 3.56
C PHE A 141 0.22 -11.44 3.50
N GLU A 142 0.82 -12.28 2.64
CA GLU A 142 0.38 -13.66 2.40
C GLU A 142 1.58 -14.52 2.01
N LEU A 143 1.71 -15.71 2.57
CA LEU A 143 2.72 -16.67 2.10
C LEU A 143 2.39 -17.07 0.66
N LYS A 144 3.34 -16.85 -0.27
CA LYS A 144 3.18 -17.23 -1.68
C LYS A 144 3.80 -18.58 -1.97
N HIS A 145 5.08 -18.73 -1.67
CA HIS A 145 5.78 -19.99 -1.88
C HIS A 145 7.01 -20.12 -1.01
N ILE A 146 7.49 -21.36 -0.90
CA ILE A 146 8.74 -21.74 -0.27
C ILE A 146 9.65 -22.27 -1.37
N GLY A 147 10.75 -21.55 -1.58
CA GLY A 147 11.89 -21.99 -2.37
C GLY A 147 12.77 -22.96 -1.59
N ILE A 148 13.07 -24.10 -2.19
CA ILE A 148 13.99 -25.10 -1.63
C ILE A 148 15.22 -25.15 -2.52
N ASN A 149 16.38 -24.81 -1.97
CA ASN A 149 17.63 -24.94 -2.69
C ASN A 149 17.98 -26.42 -2.90
N SER A 150 18.37 -26.78 -4.12
CA SER A 150 18.88 -28.11 -4.44
C SER A 150 20.13 -28.01 -5.31
N GLU A 151 20.91 -29.09 -5.34
CA GLU A 151 22.24 -29.11 -5.96
C GLU A 151 22.19 -29.02 -7.49
N ASN A 152 21.14 -29.58 -8.10
CA ASN A 152 21.00 -29.71 -9.56
C ASN A 152 19.54 -29.92 -9.97
N GLU A 153 19.30 -29.98 -11.28
CA GLU A 153 17.96 -30.16 -11.83
C GLU A 153 17.29 -31.48 -11.44
N ALA A 154 18.04 -32.58 -11.35
CA ALA A 154 17.48 -33.88 -10.97
C ALA A 154 16.95 -33.84 -9.53
N ALA A 155 17.74 -33.29 -8.60
CA ALA A 155 17.32 -33.10 -7.21
C ALA A 155 16.08 -32.18 -7.09
N ALA A 156 16.01 -31.11 -7.90
CA ALA A 156 14.82 -30.25 -7.94
C ALA A 156 13.57 -30.98 -8.41
N ILE A 157 13.72 -31.84 -9.43
CA ILE A 157 12.63 -32.68 -9.94
C ILE A 157 12.17 -33.68 -8.87
N GLU A 158 13.09 -34.34 -8.16
CA GLU A 158 12.77 -35.28 -7.09
C GLU A 158 11.96 -34.62 -5.96
N ILE A 159 12.34 -33.41 -5.55
CA ILE A 159 11.57 -32.62 -4.57
C ILE A 159 10.15 -32.39 -5.08
N ALA A 160 10.00 -31.89 -6.31
CA ALA A 160 8.68 -31.63 -6.87
C ALA A 160 7.84 -32.90 -7.04
N ASP A 161 8.45 -34.01 -7.44
CA ASP A 161 7.80 -35.31 -7.57
C ASP A 161 7.34 -35.88 -6.22
N ALA A 162 8.10 -35.66 -5.15
CA ALA A 162 7.68 -36.03 -3.81
C ALA A 162 6.36 -35.32 -3.42
N PHE A 163 6.27 -34.00 -3.63
CA PHE A 163 5.04 -33.24 -3.35
C PHE A 163 3.89 -33.62 -4.29
N GLN A 164 4.18 -33.90 -5.56
CA GLN A 164 3.16 -34.40 -6.49
C GLN A 164 2.60 -35.76 -6.02
N LYS A 165 3.47 -36.68 -5.59
CA LYS A 165 3.08 -38.01 -5.12
C LYS A 165 2.32 -37.98 -3.80
N MET A 166 2.76 -37.14 -2.86
CA MET A 166 2.16 -37.07 -1.52
C MET A 166 0.84 -36.29 -1.51
N PHE A 167 0.76 -35.18 -2.24
CA PHE A 167 -0.33 -34.21 -2.11
C PHE A 167 -1.03 -33.88 -3.43
N GLY A 168 -0.61 -34.46 -4.56
CA GLY A 168 -1.21 -34.20 -5.86
C GLY A 168 -0.85 -32.84 -6.47
N PHE A 169 0.20 -32.17 -5.98
CA PHE A 169 0.61 -30.87 -6.49
C PHE A 169 1.20 -31.00 -7.90
N THR A 170 0.52 -30.44 -8.90
CA THR A 170 0.95 -30.51 -10.30
C THR A 170 2.35 -29.94 -10.48
N LYS A 171 3.26 -30.75 -11.02
CA LYS A 171 4.63 -30.32 -11.34
C LYS A 171 4.67 -29.41 -12.56
N LYS A 172 5.42 -28.32 -12.47
CA LYS A 172 5.72 -27.39 -13.57
C LYS A 172 7.23 -27.14 -13.65
N VAL A 173 7.87 -27.68 -14.68
CA VAL A 173 9.30 -27.52 -14.91
C VAL A 173 9.57 -26.17 -15.58
N GLY A 174 10.30 -25.29 -14.89
CA GLY A 174 10.77 -24.01 -15.42
C GLY A 174 12.24 -24.05 -15.82
N SER A 175 12.78 -22.88 -16.19
CA SER A 175 14.20 -22.75 -16.57
C SER A 175 15.13 -22.80 -15.36
N SER A 176 14.79 -22.12 -14.27
CA SER A 176 15.64 -21.96 -13.08
C SER A 176 15.20 -22.83 -11.89
N SER A 177 13.94 -23.28 -11.91
CA SER A 177 13.31 -24.02 -10.82
C SER A 177 12.24 -24.97 -11.36
N VAL A 178 11.80 -25.89 -10.51
CA VAL A 178 10.65 -26.78 -10.74
C VAL A 178 9.62 -26.50 -9.66
N PHE A 179 8.43 -26.10 -10.04
CA PHE A 179 7.33 -25.87 -9.10
C PHE A 179 6.55 -27.17 -8.87
N ALA A 180 6.10 -27.38 -7.65
CA ALA A 180 5.00 -28.30 -7.32
C ALA A 180 3.81 -27.47 -6.81
N GLY A 181 2.76 -27.40 -7.63
CA GLY A 181 1.65 -26.47 -7.41
C GLY A 181 2.11 -25.01 -7.47
N SER A 182 1.55 -24.16 -6.61
CA SER A 182 1.93 -22.74 -6.48
C SER A 182 2.83 -22.45 -5.27
N TYR A 183 3.05 -23.43 -4.40
CA TYR A 183 3.60 -23.20 -3.05
C TYR A 183 5.03 -23.69 -2.87
N ILE A 184 5.48 -24.68 -3.65
CA ILE A 184 6.83 -25.24 -3.52
C ILE A 184 7.60 -24.95 -4.80
N GLU A 185 8.73 -24.26 -4.67
CA GLU A 185 9.66 -23.96 -5.76
C GLU A 185 11.00 -24.66 -5.49
N ALA A 186 11.28 -25.77 -6.19
CA ALA A 186 12.57 -26.44 -6.07
C ALA A 186 13.58 -25.81 -7.03
N MET A 187 14.62 -25.18 -6.49
CA MET A 187 15.63 -24.46 -7.27
C MET A 187 16.62 -25.44 -7.90
N LYS A 188 16.88 -25.34 -9.20
CA LYS A 188 17.83 -26.23 -9.91
C LYS A 188 19.30 -25.96 -9.57
N LYS A 189 19.58 -24.81 -8.94
CA LYS A 189 20.88 -24.42 -8.38
C LYS A 189 20.61 -23.62 -7.11
N PRO A 190 21.48 -23.70 -6.08
CA PRO A 190 21.30 -22.88 -4.90
C PRO A 190 21.30 -21.38 -5.26
N TYR A 191 20.36 -20.64 -4.70
CA TYR A 191 20.30 -19.18 -4.81
C TYR A 191 20.54 -18.52 -3.45
N LEU A 192 19.66 -17.64 -2.99
CA LEU A 192 19.75 -17.00 -1.68
C LEU A 192 19.17 -17.90 -0.59
N GLY A 193 19.71 -17.74 0.62
CA GLY A 193 19.33 -18.49 1.81
C GLY A 193 19.98 -19.87 1.87
N LYS A 194 20.46 -20.27 3.06
CA LYS A 194 21.02 -21.61 3.27
C LYS A 194 20.07 -22.74 2.81
N ASN A 195 18.78 -22.62 3.13
CA ASN A 195 17.75 -23.63 2.83
C ASN A 195 16.91 -23.28 1.59
N GLY A 196 17.13 -22.11 0.99
CA GLY A 196 16.27 -21.51 -0.04
C GLY A 196 15.58 -20.25 0.45
N HIS A 197 14.39 -19.95 -0.07
CA HIS A 197 13.69 -18.69 0.18
C HIS A 197 12.23 -18.84 0.61
N ILE A 198 11.70 -17.81 1.26
CA ILE A 198 10.27 -17.69 1.59
C ILE A 198 9.74 -16.42 0.92
N ALA A 199 8.74 -16.59 0.07
CA ALA A 199 8.09 -15.51 -0.65
C ALA A 199 6.84 -15.04 0.08
N ILE A 200 6.80 -13.75 0.41
CA ILE A 200 5.62 -13.10 1.01
C ILE A 200 5.02 -12.12 -0.01
N GLY A 201 3.80 -12.40 -0.44
CA GLY A 201 3.01 -11.55 -1.31
C GLY A 201 2.50 -10.32 -0.56
N THR A 202 2.46 -9.17 -1.23
CA THR A 202 1.87 -7.92 -0.71
C THR A 202 1.06 -7.20 -1.80
N ASN A 203 0.02 -6.48 -1.39
CA ASN A 203 -0.82 -5.70 -2.30
C ASN A 203 -0.05 -4.53 -2.93
N TYR A 204 0.84 -3.88 -2.18
CA TYR A 204 1.52 -2.66 -2.59
C TYR A 204 2.99 -2.67 -2.16
N MET A 205 3.90 -2.99 -3.08
CA MET A 205 5.33 -3.15 -2.78
C MET A 205 5.95 -1.95 -2.04
N ASN A 206 5.79 -0.73 -2.57
CA ASN A 206 6.41 0.46 -1.97
C ASN A 206 5.88 0.73 -0.54
N ARG A 207 4.58 0.52 -0.30
CA ARG A 207 3.99 0.70 1.03
C ARG A 207 4.48 -0.37 2.00
N ALA A 208 4.63 -1.61 1.54
CA ALA A 208 5.16 -2.70 2.35
C ALA A 208 6.63 -2.51 2.73
N ILE A 209 7.47 -2.12 1.76
CA ILE A 209 8.88 -1.83 1.99
C ILE A 209 9.01 -0.71 3.03
N TYR A 210 8.31 0.41 2.83
CA TYR A 210 8.32 1.53 3.77
C TYR A 210 7.86 1.12 5.17
N HIS A 211 6.75 0.39 5.27
CA HIS A 211 6.19 -0.09 6.53
C HIS A 211 7.15 -1.00 7.30
N LEU A 212 7.88 -1.88 6.60
CA LEU A 212 8.82 -2.81 7.21
C LEU A 212 10.17 -2.13 7.55
N GLN A 213 10.61 -1.16 6.76
CA GLN A 213 11.77 -0.33 7.09
C GLN A 213 11.57 0.47 8.38
N LEU A 214 10.36 1.03 8.59
CA LEU A 214 10.00 1.67 9.86
C LEU A 214 10.04 0.72 11.06
N ARG A 215 10.03 -0.60 10.82
CA ARG A 215 10.15 -1.65 11.84
C ARG A 215 11.56 -2.25 11.94
N GLY A 216 12.55 -1.64 11.27
CA GLY A 216 13.95 -2.05 11.35
C GLY A 216 14.36 -3.17 10.39
N PHE A 217 13.50 -3.55 9.43
CA PHE A 217 13.88 -4.52 8.40
C PHE A 217 14.54 -3.81 7.21
N GLU A 218 15.68 -4.35 6.77
CA GLU A 218 16.41 -3.85 5.61
C GLU A 218 16.21 -4.74 4.39
N PHE A 219 16.29 -4.13 3.20
CA PHE A 219 16.19 -4.81 1.92
C PHE A 219 17.52 -4.77 1.16
N ASP A 220 17.79 -5.84 0.40
CA ASP A 220 18.91 -5.89 -0.52
C ASP A 220 18.46 -5.34 -1.89
N GLU A 221 18.74 -4.07 -2.12
CA GLU A 221 18.39 -3.36 -3.36
C GLU A 221 19.00 -4.00 -4.62
N SER A 222 20.09 -4.76 -4.50
CA SER A 222 20.69 -5.48 -5.65
C SER A 222 19.79 -6.61 -6.16
N THR A 223 18.85 -7.08 -5.34
CA THR A 223 17.91 -8.16 -5.67
C THR A 223 16.59 -7.64 -6.23
N ALA A 224 16.40 -6.32 -6.28
CA ALA A 224 15.13 -5.72 -6.69
C ALA A 224 14.83 -6.02 -8.17
N LYS A 225 13.78 -6.82 -8.40
CA LYS A 225 13.21 -7.04 -9.74
C LYS A 225 12.18 -5.95 -10.00
N LYS A 226 12.34 -5.21 -11.10
CA LYS A 226 11.43 -4.13 -11.50
C LYS A 226 10.71 -4.46 -12.80
N ASP A 227 9.50 -3.93 -12.98
CA ASP A 227 8.83 -3.93 -14.29
C ASP A 227 9.34 -2.83 -15.21
N ASP A 228 8.85 -2.80 -16.46
CA ASP A 228 9.25 -1.83 -17.49
C ASP A 228 8.97 -0.37 -17.09
N LYS A 229 8.10 -0.15 -16.10
CA LYS A 229 7.76 1.18 -15.55
C LYS A 229 8.60 1.52 -14.31
N GLY A 230 9.55 0.67 -13.93
CA GLY A 230 10.42 0.84 -12.77
C GLY A 230 9.77 0.44 -11.43
N ASN A 231 8.56 -0.13 -11.43
CA ASN A 231 7.92 -0.57 -10.19
C ASN A 231 8.56 -1.87 -9.70
N ILE A 232 8.89 -1.93 -8.41
CA ILE A 232 9.41 -3.14 -7.79
C ILE A 232 8.32 -4.23 -7.83
N LYS A 233 8.68 -5.41 -8.34
CA LYS A 233 7.87 -6.63 -8.37
C LYS A 233 8.32 -7.67 -7.37
N ALA A 234 9.60 -7.70 -7.03
CA ALA A 234 10.13 -8.53 -5.96
C ALA A 234 11.41 -7.92 -5.38
N ILE A 235 11.66 -8.12 -4.09
CA ILE A 235 12.89 -7.67 -3.42
C ILE A 235 13.15 -8.52 -2.18
N TYR A 236 14.40 -8.94 -1.98
CA TYR A 236 14.81 -9.71 -0.81
C TYR A 236 15.14 -8.81 0.38
N PHE A 237 14.89 -9.33 1.58
CA PHE A 237 15.42 -8.74 2.81
C PHE A 237 16.93 -9.03 2.91
N LYS A 238 17.65 -8.18 3.65
CA LYS A 238 19.02 -8.51 4.07
C LYS A 238 19.00 -9.58 5.17
N GLY A 239 19.94 -10.50 5.10
CA GLY A 239 20.07 -11.60 6.08
C GLY A 239 19.11 -12.76 5.84
N GLU A 240 19.06 -13.68 6.81
CA GLU A 240 18.24 -14.89 6.76
C GLU A 240 17.38 -15.03 8.01
N ILE A 241 16.19 -15.62 7.86
CA ILE A 241 15.30 -15.98 8.97
C ILE A 241 15.19 -17.51 8.98
N GLY A 242 15.71 -18.15 10.03
CA GLY A 242 15.68 -19.62 10.14
C GLY A 242 16.46 -20.34 9.03
N GLY A 243 17.48 -19.71 8.45
CA GLY A 243 18.24 -20.25 7.31
C GLY A 243 17.58 -20.04 5.95
N PHE A 244 16.47 -19.32 5.87
CA PHE A 244 15.83 -18.94 4.60
C PHE A 244 16.07 -17.47 4.32
N ALA A 245 16.35 -17.14 3.06
CA ALA A 245 16.20 -15.77 2.60
C ALA A 245 14.70 -15.45 2.51
N CYS A 246 14.28 -14.27 2.93
CA CYS A 246 12.89 -13.84 2.75
C CYS A 246 12.84 -12.81 1.64
N HIS A 247 11.74 -12.77 0.89
CA HIS A 247 11.51 -11.70 -0.08
C HIS A 247 10.04 -11.31 -0.18
N LEU A 248 9.81 -10.05 -0.51
CA LEU A 248 8.51 -9.57 -0.90
C LEU A 248 8.29 -9.82 -2.39
N VAL A 249 7.04 -10.10 -2.76
CA VAL A 249 6.59 -10.17 -4.14
C VAL A 249 5.25 -9.43 -4.29
N GLN A 250 5.10 -8.70 -5.39
CA GLN A 250 3.85 -8.03 -5.74
C GLN A 250 2.80 -9.10 -6.05
N LYS A 251 1.62 -8.99 -5.42
CA LYS A 251 0.43 -9.78 -5.81
C LYS A 251 -0.09 -9.40 -7.18
#